data_AF-A0A2A6PMP1-F1
#
_entry.id   AF-A0A2A6PMP1-F1
#
_cell.length_a   1.000
_cell.length_b   1.000
_cell.length_c   1.000
_cell.angle_alpha   90.00
_cell.angle_beta   90.00
_cell.angle_gamma   90.00
#
_symmetry.space_group_name_H-M   'P 1'
#
loop_
_entity.id
_entity.type
_entity.pdbx_description
1 polymer ?
#
loop_
_entity_poly.entity_id
_entity_poly.type
_entity_poly.pdbx_seq_one_letter_code
_entity_poly.pdbx_strand_id
1 'polypeptide(L)'
;MSATDLSAVGQEASPIAADKWRPKAGAYAEPGKNFQSNCDEGNDMTIDLGENSVSGPEWGCKVRKIVDLAPGSLKVGMTCSDYNLAQNLNPRDRNWENRQFNEVMFIKRVDETTISVQKSLNGKLKDTSWRAAYCPLATQRALAEATLRAKVEAKQKAEQDRALKEAHPRDGVYAAAGAEFEDRCAKFNDTVVAFAGKSITTASNICKIENTRVQLPDTVRIEADCTLQSTPGPDAISVQNPDTIQDRKNLMFKKIDDKTVILWIINNGHFTGDGRKLSYCSDQVQRAYAGQRRTGKQTKN
;
A
#
# COMPACT_ATOMS: atom_id res chain seq x y z
N MET A 1 28.66 -20.84 72.69
CA MET A 1 27.22 -20.57 72.58
C MET A 1 27.02 -19.06 72.56
N SER A 2 26.36 -18.58 71.50
CA SER A 2 25.62 -17.32 71.30
C SER A 2 26.34 -15.98 71.59
N ALA A 3 26.68 -15.12 70.62
CA ALA A 3 25.94 -14.46 69.51
C ALA A 3 24.97 -13.33 69.96
N THR A 4 25.32 -12.10 69.58
CA THR A 4 24.53 -10.90 69.17
C THR A 4 25.53 -9.73 69.17
N ASP A 5 26.02 -9.15 68.07
CA ASP A 5 25.42 -8.65 66.83
C ASP A 5 24.49 -7.45 67.04
N LEU A 6 24.88 -6.29 66.48
CA LEU A 6 23.99 -5.32 65.85
C LEU A 6 24.84 -4.27 65.13
N SER A 7 25.02 -4.56 63.84
CA SER A 7 25.62 -3.71 62.83
C SER A 7 24.83 -2.42 62.62
N ALA A 8 25.54 -1.30 62.50
CA ALA A 8 25.00 -0.03 62.06
C ALA A 8 24.56 -0.14 60.59
N VAL A 9 23.26 0.01 60.37
CA VAL A 9 22.62 -0.01 59.05
C VAL A 9 23.02 1.27 58.30
N GLY A 10 23.92 1.12 57.33
CA GLY A 10 24.14 2.13 56.30
C GLY A 10 22.86 2.25 55.47
N GLN A 11 22.29 3.46 55.44
CA GLN A 11 21.13 3.79 54.62
C GLN A 11 21.41 3.42 53.17
N GLU A 12 20.69 2.40 52.69
CA GLU A 12 20.60 2.07 51.28
C GLU A 12 19.97 3.28 50.58
N ALA A 13 20.81 4.09 49.95
CA ALA A 13 20.36 5.18 49.11
C ALA A 13 19.36 4.60 48.12
N SER A 14 18.15 5.17 48.08
CA SER A 14 17.16 4.84 47.06
C SER A 14 17.86 4.85 45.70
N PRO A 15 17.74 3.79 44.88
CA PRO A 15 18.35 3.81 43.56
C PRO A 15 17.74 4.99 42.82
N ILE A 16 18.55 6.04 42.62
CA ILE A 16 18.27 7.12 41.70
C ILE A 16 17.80 6.41 40.44
N ALA A 17 16.55 6.67 40.02
CA ALA A 17 16.00 6.11 38.81
C ALA A 17 17.02 6.40 37.70
N ALA A 18 17.82 5.40 37.33
CA ALA A 18 18.85 5.58 36.33
C ALA A 18 18.12 6.07 35.09
N ASP A 19 18.46 7.28 34.63
CA ASP A 19 17.87 7.86 33.44
C ASP A 19 17.85 6.79 32.36
N LYS A 20 16.65 6.44 31.89
CA LYS A 20 16.44 5.35 30.92
C LYS A 20 17.03 5.79 29.60
N TRP A 21 18.32 5.54 29.43
CA TRP A 21 19.07 5.91 28.24
C TRP A 21 18.46 5.25 26.99
N ARG A 22 18.38 6.02 25.91
CA ARG A 22 17.98 5.55 24.58
C ARG A 22 18.98 6.05 23.55
N PRO A 23 19.28 5.29 22.48
CA PRO A 23 20.00 5.83 21.33
C PRO A 23 19.21 7.00 20.73
N LYS A 24 19.93 7.97 20.18
CA LYS A 24 19.32 9.09 19.46
C LYS A 24 18.60 8.56 18.21
N ALA A 25 17.50 9.20 17.84
CA ALA A 25 16.85 8.88 16.58
C ALA A 25 17.74 9.32 15.41
N GLY A 26 17.85 8.49 14.37
CA GLY A 26 18.53 8.85 13.14
C GLY A 26 19.42 7.74 12.57
N ALA A 27 20.30 8.18 11.68
CA ALA A 27 21.22 7.35 10.94
C ALA A 27 22.47 6.98 11.75
N TYR A 28 22.90 5.74 11.62
CA TYR A 28 24.10 5.16 12.19
C TYR A 28 24.86 4.39 11.12
N ALA A 29 26.19 4.45 11.17
CA ALA A 29 27.08 3.73 10.29
C ALA A 29 28.28 3.15 11.04
N GLU A 30 28.91 2.12 10.49
CA GLU A 30 30.13 1.54 11.06
C GLU A 30 31.26 2.58 11.09
N PRO A 31 31.85 2.87 12.27
CA PRO A 31 32.95 3.82 12.38
C PRO A 31 34.21 3.27 11.71
N GLY A 32 35.01 4.13 11.07
CA GLY A 32 36.26 3.74 10.44
C GLY A 32 36.70 4.69 9.34
N LYS A 33 37.66 4.24 8.50
CA LYS A 33 38.19 5.03 7.38
C LYS A 33 37.12 5.45 6.37
N ASN A 34 36.05 4.66 6.24
CA ASN A 34 34.96 4.89 5.29
C ASN A 34 33.70 5.48 5.94
N PHE A 35 33.78 5.96 7.19
CA PHE A 35 32.60 6.38 7.94
C PHE A 35 31.73 7.42 7.22
N GLN A 36 32.35 8.42 6.60
CA GLN A 36 31.62 9.44 5.83
C GLN A 36 30.88 8.82 4.64
N SER A 37 31.55 7.95 3.88
CA SER A 37 30.95 7.23 2.75
C SER A 37 29.79 6.35 3.20
N ASN A 38 29.95 5.62 4.30
CA ASN A 38 28.90 4.74 4.85
C ASN A 38 27.67 5.53 5.32
N CYS A 39 27.86 6.78 5.76
CA CYS A 39 26.74 7.67 6.08
C CYS A 39 26.05 8.21 4.82
N ASP A 40 26.80 8.50 3.77
CA ASP A 40 26.26 9.15 2.56
C ASP A 40 25.58 8.17 1.59
N GLU A 41 26.09 6.94 1.45
CA GLU A 41 25.63 5.94 0.46
C GLU A 41 24.43 5.09 0.93
N GLY A 42 23.83 5.44 2.07
CA GLY A 42 22.66 4.78 2.61
C GLY A 42 22.98 4.00 3.89
N ASN A 43 23.35 4.75 4.92
CA ASN A 43 23.48 4.37 6.34
C ASN A 43 23.19 2.89 6.64
N ASP A 44 24.18 2.20 7.21
CA ASP A 44 24.06 0.79 7.62
C ASP A 44 22.80 0.50 8.45
N MET A 45 22.36 1.49 9.24
CA MET A 45 21.17 1.37 10.07
C MET A 45 20.55 2.74 10.38
N THR A 46 19.22 2.79 10.41
CA THR A 46 18.43 3.88 10.99
C THR A 46 17.68 3.36 12.20
N ILE A 47 17.77 4.08 13.32
CA ILE A 47 17.03 3.76 14.54
C ILE A 47 16.08 4.92 14.84
N ASP A 48 14.79 4.63 14.99
CA ASP A 48 13.81 5.55 15.54
C ASP A 48 12.90 4.80 16.52
N LEU A 49 13.32 4.78 17.79
CA LEU A 49 12.55 4.13 18.85
C LEU A 49 11.27 4.90 19.21
N GLY A 50 11.14 6.18 18.83
CA GLY A 50 9.92 6.96 19.03
C GLY A 50 8.83 6.56 18.04
N GLU A 51 9.21 6.30 16.79
CA GLU A 51 8.34 5.77 15.73
C GLU A 51 8.27 4.23 15.71
N ASN A 52 8.88 3.57 16.70
CA ASN A 52 8.96 2.10 16.81
C ASN A 52 9.53 1.43 15.54
N SER A 53 10.59 2.00 14.97
CA SER A 53 11.21 1.47 13.76
C SER A 53 12.72 1.34 13.89
N VAL A 54 13.25 0.29 13.25
CA VAL A 54 14.67 0.11 13.00
C VAL A 54 14.80 -0.44 11.59
N SER A 55 15.65 0.14 10.76
CA SER A 55 15.82 -0.30 9.37
C SER A 55 17.28 -0.28 8.98
N GLY A 56 17.60 -0.98 7.90
CA GLY A 56 18.88 -0.89 7.22
C GLY A 56 18.69 -1.14 5.73
N PRO A 57 19.78 -1.33 4.98
CA PRO A 57 19.70 -1.64 3.56
C PRO A 57 18.87 -2.91 3.34
N GLU A 58 17.76 -2.80 2.60
CA GLU A 58 16.92 -3.93 2.16
C GLU A 58 16.17 -4.69 3.29
N TRP A 59 16.14 -4.14 4.50
CA TRP A 59 15.34 -4.67 5.60
C TRP A 59 14.75 -3.57 6.49
N GLY A 60 13.55 -3.84 7.01
CA GLY A 60 12.84 -2.93 7.91
C GLY A 60 12.17 -3.70 9.04
N CYS A 61 12.31 -3.20 10.26
CA CYS A 61 11.81 -3.82 11.47
C CYS A 61 10.88 -2.88 12.22
N LYS A 62 9.70 -3.39 12.58
CA LYS A 62 8.78 -2.76 13.51
C LYS A 62 9.11 -3.20 14.93
N VAL A 63 9.43 -2.25 15.79
CA VAL A 63 9.67 -2.49 17.22
C VAL A 63 8.35 -2.88 17.89
N ARG A 64 8.39 -3.96 18.67
CA ARG A 64 7.26 -4.50 19.43
C ARG A 64 7.44 -4.30 20.93
N LYS A 65 8.67 -4.44 21.41
CA LYS A 65 8.98 -4.37 22.84
C LYS A 65 10.40 -3.84 23.04
N ILE A 66 10.57 -2.95 24.01
CA ILE A 66 11.88 -2.51 24.49
C ILE A 66 12.00 -2.95 25.95
N VAL A 67 13.10 -3.60 26.29
CA VAL A 67 13.42 -4.04 27.64
C VAL A 67 14.78 -3.47 28.03
N ASP A 68 14.82 -2.70 29.11
CA ASP A 68 16.06 -2.23 29.71
C ASP A 68 16.77 -3.43 30.39
N LEU A 69 18.03 -3.68 30.03
CA LEU A 69 18.82 -4.78 30.60
C LEU A 69 19.75 -4.31 31.71
N ALA A 70 20.37 -3.15 31.51
CA ALA A 70 21.29 -2.49 32.43
C ALA A 70 21.40 -1.01 32.03
N PRO A 71 21.99 -0.13 32.85
CA PRO A 71 22.29 1.24 32.43
C PRO A 71 23.03 1.26 31.08
N GLY A 72 22.47 2.00 30.11
CA GLY A 72 23.01 2.09 28.76
C GLY A 72 22.86 0.82 27.92
N SER A 73 22.09 -0.19 28.32
CA SER A 73 21.89 -1.43 27.58
C SER A 73 20.42 -1.81 27.47
N LEU A 74 19.98 -2.15 26.26
CA LEU A 74 18.59 -2.49 25.99
C LEU A 74 18.46 -3.64 24.99
N LYS A 75 17.32 -4.35 25.11
CA LYS A 75 16.87 -5.40 24.21
C LYS A 75 15.60 -4.93 23.50
N VAL A 76 15.64 -4.93 22.17
CA VAL A 76 14.52 -4.58 21.30
C VAL A 76 13.98 -5.85 20.67
N GLY A 77 12.76 -6.24 21.02
CA GLY A 77 12.00 -7.25 20.29
C GLY A 77 11.29 -6.60 19.10
N MET A 78 11.43 -7.19 17.92
CA MET A 78 10.98 -6.59 16.66
C MET A 78 10.41 -7.63 15.69
N THR A 79 9.58 -7.15 14.76
CA THR A 79 9.10 -7.92 13.62
C THR A 79 9.70 -7.32 12.37
N CYS A 80 10.55 -8.07 11.67
CA CYS A 80 11.31 -7.62 10.51
C CYS A 80 10.74 -8.17 9.21
N SER A 81 10.75 -7.35 8.17
CA SER A 81 10.70 -7.76 6.78
C SER A 81 12.11 -7.63 6.23
N ASP A 82 12.65 -8.72 5.71
CA ASP A 82 14.00 -8.81 5.16
C ASP A 82 13.90 -9.55 3.84
N TYR A 83 14.08 -8.80 2.74
CA TYR A 83 13.85 -9.31 1.40
C TYR A 83 14.85 -10.42 1.06
N ASN A 84 16.13 -10.19 1.32
CA ASN A 84 17.19 -11.15 1.00
C ASN A 84 17.09 -12.43 1.84
N LEU A 85 16.79 -12.31 3.13
CA LEU A 85 16.61 -13.48 3.99
C LEU A 85 15.41 -14.31 3.54
N ALA A 86 14.29 -13.66 3.20
CA ALA A 86 13.10 -14.34 2.75
C ALA A 86 13.33 -15.07 1.41
N GLN A 87 13.99 -14.41 0.45
CA GLN A 87 14.34 -15.01 -0.84
C GLN A 87 15.23 -16.25 -0.66
N ASN A 88 16.27 -16.15 0.17
CA ASN A 88 17.25 -17.22 0.34
C ASN A 88 16.72 -18.44 1.12
N LEU A 89 15.76 -18.26 2.02
CA LEU A 89 15.23 -19.37 2.83
C LEU A 89 14.32 -20.32 2.06
N ASN A 90 13.47 -19.80 1.17
CA ASN A 90 12.63 -20.64 0.31
C ASN A 90 12.26 -19.92 -1.00
N PRO A 91 13.14 -19.98 -2.02
CA PRO A 91 12.90 -19.30 -3.31
C PRO A 91 11.63 -19.79 -4.04
N ARG A 92 11.10 -20.96 -3.68
CA ARG A 92 9.92 -21.56 -4.32
C ARG A 92 8.59 -21.16 -3.67
N ASP A 93 8.63 -20.52 -2.50
CA ASP A 93 7.42 -20.02 -1.84
C ASP A 93 6.88 -18.81 -2.60
N ARG A 94 5.70 -18.91 -3.21
CA ARG A 94 5.11 -17.78 -3.96
C ARG A 94 4.80 -16.55 -3.11
N ASN A 95 4.84 -16.66 -1.79
CA ASN A 95 4.55 -15.59 -0.85
C ASN A 95 5.76 -15.20 0.01
N TRP A 96 6.99 -15.54 -0.43
CA TRP A 96 8.21 -15.28 0.35
C TRP A 96 8.38 -13.78 0.67
N GLU A 97 7.98 -12.89 -0.23
CA GLU A 97 8.10 -11.43 -0.08
C GLU A 97 7.34 -10.86 1.12
N ASN A 98 6.25 -11.51 1.55
CA ASN A 98 5.43 -11.10 2.69
C ASN A 98 5.87 -11.75 4.00
N ARG A 99 6.96 -12.53 3.98
CA ARG A 99 7.45 -13.23 5.17
C ARG A 99 7.98 -12.24 6.20
N GLN A 100 7.55 -12.46 7.45
CA GLN A 100 7.99 -11.69 8.60
C GLN A 100 8.82 -12.56 9.54
N PHE A 101 9.83 -11.94 10.14
CA PHE A 101 10.75 -12.58 11.06
C PHE A 101 10.64 -11.92 12.43
N ASN A 102 10.51 -12.73 13.48
CA ASN A 102 10.56 -12.24 14.85
C ASN A 102 12.03 -12.20 15.27
N GLU A 103 12.56 -11.00 15.41
CA GLU A 103 13.96 -10.77 15.74
C GLU A 103 14.12 -10.03 17.06
N VAL A 104 15.33 -10.10 17.58
CA VAL A 104 15.79 -9.39 18.76
C VAL A 104 17.05 -8.63 18.39
N MET A 105 17.13 -7.38 18.82
CA MET A 105 18.34 -6.57 18.74
C MET A 105 18.78 -6.14 20.13
N PHE A 106 20.04 -6.33 20.45
CA PHE A 106 20.70 -5.81 21.64
C PHE A 106 21.44 -4.54 21.26
N ILE A 107 21.26 -3.48 22.04
CA ILE A 107 21.93 -2.20 21.86
C ILE A 107 22.60 -1.83 23.17
N LYS A 108 23.89 -1.55 23.12
CA LYS A 108 24.70 -1.10 24.26
C LYS A 108 25.39 0.21 23.93
N ARG A 109 25.25 1.21 24.81
CA ARG A 109 25.98 2.48 24.75
C ARG A 109 27.48 2.22 24.88
N VAL A 110 28.26 2.76 23.95
CA VAL A 110 29.73 2.77 24.04
C VAL A 110 30.18 4.15 24.52
N ASP A 111 29.70 5.21 23.87
CA ASP A 111 29.94 6.60 24.24
C ASP A 111 28.70 7.47 23.94
N GLU A 112 28.85 8.77 23.71
CA GLU A 112 27.72 9.67 23.39
C GLU A 112 27.17 9.51 21.97
N THR A 113 28.00 9.07 21.03
CA THR A 113 27.68 8.96 19.60
C THR A 113 27.74 7.53 19.08
N THR A 114 28.39 6.63 19.82
CA THR A 114 28.66 5.26 19.40
C THR A 114 27.86 4.26 20.24
N ILE A 115 27.28 3.29 19.55
CA ILE A 115 26.61 2.14 20.13
C ILE A 115 27.23 0.85 19.63
N SER A 116 27.07 -0.21 20.41
CA SER A 116 27.32 -1.59 19.99
C SER A 116 25.98 -2.27 19.77
N VAL A 117 25.82 -2.91 18.61
CA VAL A 117 24.56 -3.54 18.20
C VAL A 117 24.80 -5.00 17.88
N GLN A 118 23.87 -5.85 18.28
CA GLN A 118 23.82 -7.25 17.87
C GLN A 118 22.38 -7.61 17.54
N LYS A 119 22.10 -8.05 16.32
CA LYS A 119 20.76 -8.39 15.84
C LYS A 119 20.69 -9.90 15.57
N SER A 120 19.56 -10.52 15.88
CA SER A 120 19.30 -11.89 15.44
C SER A 120 18.83 -11.92 13.99
N LEU A 121 19.15 -13.01 13.29
CA LEU A 121 18.67 -13.28 11.94
C LEU A 121 18.01 -14.67 11.93
N ASN A 122 16.75 -14.70 11.51
CA ASN A 122 15.85 -15.84 11.63
C ASN A 122 15.83 -16.44 13.04
N GLY A 123 15.75 -15.57 14.06
CA GLY A 123 15.72 -15.96 15.47
C GLY A 123 17.06 -16.46 16.05
N LYS A 124 18.16 -16.38 15.29
CA LYS A 124 19.49 -16.82 15.73
C LYS A 124 20.45 -15.64 15.86
N LEU A 125 21.14 -15.54 16.99
CA LEU A 125 22.26 -14.62 17.19
C LEU A 125 23.54 -15.33 16.72
N LYS A 126 23.87 -15.19 15.44
CA LYS A 126 25.11 -15.77 14.88
C LYS A 126 26.22 -14.75 14.78
N ASP A 127 25.86 -13.51 14.49
CA ASP A 127 26.82 -12.45 14.24
C ASP A 127 27.31 -11.85 15.57
N THR A 128 28.58 -11.46 15.58
CA THR A 128 29.15 -10.70 16.69
C THR A 128 28.52 -9.31 16.75
N SER A 129 28.57 -8.69 17.93
CA SER A 129 28.14 -7.31 18.04
C SER A 129 29.07 -6.40 17.22
N TRP A 130 28.51 -5.56 16.36
CA TRP A 130 29.26 -4.54 15.62
C TRP A 130 29.11 -3.16 16.29
N ARG A 131 29.93 -2.19 15.88
CA ARG A 131 29.83 -0.80 16.35
C ARG A 131 29.11 0.05 15.30
N ALA A 132 28.28 0.97 15.76
CA ALA A 132 27.61 1.93 14.91
C ALA A 132 27.73 3.32 15.55
N ALA A 133 28.28 4.27 14.81
CA ALA A 133 28.42 5.67 15.22
C ALA A 133 27.35 6.53 14.55
N TYR A 134 26.87 7.53 15.28
CA TYR A 134 25.84 8.45 14.82
C TYR A 134 26.37 9.30 13.66
N CYS A 135 25.68 9.26 12.53
CA CYS A 135 26.12 9.97 11.33
C CYS A 135 26.14 11.49 11.50
N PRO A 136 26.97 12.23 10.73
CA PRO A 136 27.07 13.67 10.80
C PRO A 136 25.74 14.39 10.60
N LEU A 137 25.64 15.62 11.13
CA LEU A 137 24.40 16.40 11.12
C LEU A 137 23.81 16.62 9.71
N ALA A 138 24.65 16.72 8.68
CA ALA A 138 24.20 16.85 7.30
C ALA A 138 23.38 15.63 6.85
N THR A 139 23.88 14.42 7.12
CA THR A 139 23.18 13.15 6.83
C THR A 139 21.88 13.05 7.63
N GLN A 140 21.88 13.44 8.91
CA GLN A 140 20.67 13.41 9.74
C GLN A 140 19.57 14.33 9.19
N ARG A 141 19.94 15.54 8.73
CA ARG A 141 19.01 16.48 8.11
C ARG A 141 18.44 15.94 6.81
N ALA A 142 19.28 15.39 5.94
CA ALA A 142 18.84 14.78 4.68
C ALA A 142 17.84 13.64 4.93
N LEU A 143 18.10 12.78 5.93
CA LEU A 143 17.19 11.70 6.32
C LEU A 143 15.84 12.24 6.85
N ALA A 144 15.87 13.28 7.69
CA ALA A 144 14.66 13.89 8.23
C ALA A 144 13.80 14.52 7.12
N GLU A 145 14.43 15.24 6.19
CA GLU A 145 13.75 15.82 5.02
C GLU A 145 13.16 14.75 4.10
N ALA A 146 13.91 13.69 3.80
CA ALA A 146 13.43 12.57 2.99
C ALA A 146 12.24 11.86 3.65
N THR A 147 12.30 11.63 4.96
CA THR A 147 11.21 11.02 5.73
C THR A 147 9.95 11.89 5.71
N LEU A 148 10.11 13.21 5.84
CA LEU A 148 8.98 14.14 5.77
C LEU A 148 8.33 14.14 4.38
N ARG A 149 9.14 14.19 3.31
CA ARG A 149 8.66 14.11 1.93
C ARG A 149 7.90 12.81 1.69
N ALA A 150 8.46 11.67 2.10
CA ALA A 150 7.81 10.37 1.98
C ALA A 150 6.47 10.31 2.74
N LYS A 151 6.36 10.91 3.93
CA LYS A 151 5.10 11.02 4.68
C LYS A 151 4.06 11.85 3.92
N VAL A 152 4.46 12.97 3.30
CA VAL A 152 3.58 13.81 2.48
C VAL A 152 3.10 13.08 1.23
N GLU A 153 4.01 12.46 0.49
CA GLU A 153 3.71 11.69 -0.72
C GLU A 153 2.79 10.50 -0.42
N ALA A 154 3.06 9.77 0.67
CA ALA A 154 2.20 8.66 1.10
C ALA A 154 0.79 9.15 1.47
N LYS A 155 0.68 10.30 2.14
CA LYS A 155 -0.62 10.91 2.45
C LYS A 155 -1.36 11.33 1.18
N GLN A 156 -0.68 12.00 0.25
CA GLN A 156 -1.25 12.39 -1.05
C GLN A 156 -1.72 11.18 -1.84
N LYS A 157 -0.91 10.11 -1.91
CA LYS A 157 -1.28 8.86 -2.58
C LYS A 157 -2.49 8.21 -1.91
N ALA A 158 -2.54 8.15 -0.58
CA ALA A 158 -3.69 7.59 0.14
C ALA A 158 -4.97 8.41 -0.08
N GLU A 159 -4.85 9.73 -0.14
CA GLU A 159 -5.97 10.63 -0.45
C GLU A 159 -6.44 10.47 -1.89
N GLN A 160 -5.51 10.36 -2.84
CA GLN A 160 -5.81 10.07 -4.24
C GLN A 160 -6.49 8.71 -4.41
N ASP A 161 -5.99 7.66 -3.77
CA ASP A 161 -6.58 6.31 -3.81
C ASP A 161 -7.98 6.30 -3.19
N ARG A 162 -8.18 7.06 -2.11
CA ARG A 162 -9.49 7.23 -1.49
C ARG A 162 -10.46 7.99 -2.40
N ALA A 163 -10.04 9.13 -2.95
CA ALA A 163 -10.84 9.91 -3.89
C ALA A 163 -11.20 9.07 -5.12
N LEU A 164 -10.26 8.27 -5.61
CA LEU A 164 -10.48 7.33 -6.68
C LEU A 164 -11.54 6.30 -6.29
N LYS A 165 -11.43 5.66 -5.13
CA LYS A 165 -12.43 4.70 -4.64
C LYS A 165 -13.83 5.31 -4.46
N GLU A 166 -13.92 6.56 -4.02
CA GLU A 166 -15.19 7.27 -3.81
C GLU A 166 -15.86 7.68 -5.13
N ALA A 167 -15.06 8.11 -6.11
CA ALA A 167 -15.54 8.57 -7.42
C ALA A 167 -15.91 7.42 -8.38
N HIS A 168 -15.36 6.22 -8.17
CA HIS A 168 -15.66 5.05 -8.99
C HIS A 168 -17.14 4.66 -8.89
N PRO A 169 -17.84 4.46 -10.02
CA PRO A 169 -19.14 3.84 -9.99
C PRO A 169 -19.00 2.36 -9.61
N ARG A 170 -20.03 1.81 -8.97
CA ARG A 170 -20.03 0.43 -8.48
C ARG A 170 -19.89 -0.57 -9.64
N ASP A 171 -19.12 -1.63 -9.45
CA ASP A 171 -19.11 -2.72 -10.43
C ASP A 171 -20.50 -3.39 -10.52
N GLY A 172 -20.96 -3.64 -11.73
CA GLY A 172 -22.23 -4.32 -12.00
C GLY A 172 -22.92 -3.90 -13.29
N VAL A 173 -24.16 -4.34 -13.40
CA VAL A 173 -25.05 -4.06 -14.53
C VAL A 173 -25.78 -2.74 -14.28
N TYR A 174 -25.79 -1.90 -15.30
CA TYR A 174 -26.49 -0.64 -15.37
C TYR A 174 -27.41 -0.61 -16.60
N ALA A 175 -28.53 0.09 -16.48
CA ALA A 175 -29.43 0.36 -17.60
C ALA A 175 -29.91 1.82 -17.58
N ALA A 176 -30.25 2.37 -18.74
CA ALA A 176 -30.92 3.65 -18.81
C ALA A 176 -32.30 3.55 -18.15
N ALA A 177 -32.70 4.53 -17.34
CA ALA A 177 -34.02 4.56 -16.70
C ALA A 177 -35.14 4.75 -17.74
N GLY A 178 -36.33 4.16 -17.52
CA GLY A 178 -37.51 4.30 -18.39
C GLY A 178 -38.47 3.11 -18.31
N ALA A 179 -39.52 3.09 -19.14
CA ALA A 179 -40.58 2.07 -19.10
C ALA A 179 -40.08 0.61 -19.16
N GLU A 180 -39.02 0.34 -19.94
CA GLU A 180 -38.42 -1.00 -20.10
C GLU A 180 -37.16 -1.23 -19.24
N PHE A 181 -37.05 -0.57 -18.08
CA PHE A 181 -35.83 -0.61 -17.26
C PHE A 181 -35.47 -2.02 -16.80
N GLU A 182 -36.42 -2.75 -16.22
CA GLU A 182 -36.18 -4.11 -15.70
C GLU A 182 -35.85 -5.10 -16.83
N ASP A 183 -36.50 -4.95 -17.99
CA ASP A 183 -36.24 -5.75 -19.17
C ASP A 183 -34.84 -5.52 -19.75
N ARG A 184 -34.38 -4.26 -19.79
CA ARG A 184 -33.00 -3.91 -20.19
C ARG A 184 -31.97 -4.45 -19.19
N CYS A 185 -32.28 -4.38 -17.91
CA CYS A 185 -31.45 -4.93 -16.84
C CYS A 185 -31.34 -6.46 -16.94
N ALA A 186 -32.44 -7.16 -17.14
CA ALA A 186 -32.49 -8.62 -17.23
C ALA A 186 -31.74 -9.18 -18.46
N LYS A 187 -31.72 -8.43 -19.56
CA LYS A 187 -31.03 -8.81 -20.81
C LYS A 187 -29.57 -8.33 -20.86
N PHE A 188 -29.10 -7.57 -19.86
CA PHE A 188 -27.76 -6.96 -19.83
C PHE A 188 -27.44 -6.07 -21.03
N ASN A 189 -28.48 -5.50 -21.66
CA ASN A 189 -28.37 -4.89 -22.98
C ASN A 189 -27.65 -3.53 -22.99
N ASP A 190 -27.60 -2.83 -21.86
CA ASP A 190 -27.23 -1.41 -21.85
C ASP A 190 -25.76 -1.17 -21.52
N THR A 191 -25.37 -1.37 -20.26
CA THR A 191 -23.99 -1.14 -19.84
C THR A 191 -23.62 -2.02 -18.66
N VAL A 192 -22.56 -2.81 -18.79
CA VAL A 192 -21.92 -3.50 -17.69
C VAL A 192 -20.60 -2.80 -17.39
N VAL A 193 -20.46 -2.35 -16.15
CA VAL A 193 -19.24 -1.71 -15.66
C VAL A 193 -18.52 -2.70 -14.75
N ALA A 194 -17.27 -3.01 -15.06
CA ALA A 194 -16.43 -3.87 -14.24
C ALA A 194 -15.03 -3.27 -14.13
N PHE A 195 -14.87 -2.26 -13.28
CA PHE A 195 -13.58 -1.62 -13.02
C PHE A 195 -12.57 -2.59 -12.41
N ALA A 196 -12.99 -3.45 -11.47
CA ALA A 196 -12.09 -4.48 -10.93
C ALA A 196 -11.65 -5.48 -12.02
N GLY A 197 -12.52 -5.70 -13.01
CA GLY A 197 -12.23 -6.51 -14.20
C GLY A 197 -11.52 -5.75 -15.33
N LYS A 198 -11.23 -4.46 -15.15
CA LYS A 198 -10.70 -3.54 -16.17
C LYS A 198 -11.47 -3.57 -17.48
N SER A 199 -12.80 -3.63 -17.42
CA SER A 199 -13.63 -3.70 -18.62
C SER A 199 -14.95 -2.96 -18.45
N ILE A 200 -15.40 -2.29 -19.51
CA ILE A 200 -16.75 -1.74 -19.64
C ILE A 200 -17.35 -2.31 -20.91
N THR A 201 -18.51 -2.93 -20.79
CA THR A 201 -19.30 -3.38 -21.94
C THR A 201 -20.49 -2.46 -22.07
N THR A 202 -20.73 -1.93 -23.26
CA THR A 202 -21.94 -1.18 -23.62
C THR A 202 -22.67 -1.96 -24.70
N ALA A 203 -23.91 -1.58 -25.00
CA ALA A 203 -24.72 -2.21 -26.06
C ALA A 203 -23.98 -2.46 -27.39
N SER A 204 -23.03 -1.58 -27.76
CA SER A 204 -22.31 -1.62 -29.02
C SER A 204 -20.82 -1.88 -28.91
N ASN A 205 -20.23 -1.81 -27.70
CA ASN A 205 -18.77 -1.81 -27.52
C ASN A 205 -18.30 -2.60 -26.33
N ILE A 206 -17.13 -3.22 -26.47
CA ILE A 206 -16.36 -3.79 -25.37
C ILE A 206 -15.09 -2.95 -25.21
N CYS A 207 -14.97 -2.30 -24.06
CA CYS A 207 -13.86 -1.42 -23.72
C CYS A 207 -12.99 -2.05 -22.63
N LYS A 208 -11.68 -2.12 -22.87
CA LYS A 208 -10.67 -2.54 -21.89
C LYS A 208 -10.07 -1.29 -21.24
N ILE A 209 -10.17 -1.19 -19.92
CA ILE A 209 -9.66 -0.05 -19.16
C ILE A 209 -8.13 -0.16 -19.05
N GLU A 210 -7.43 0.85 -19.57
CA GLU A 210 -5.97 0.97 -19.45
C GLU A 210 -5.59 1.76 -18.21
N ASN A 211 -6.26 2.90 -18.02
CA ASN A 211 -5.95 3.83 -16.95
C ASN A 211 -7.23 4.55 -16.47
N THR A 212 -7.19 5.05 -15.23
CA THR A 212 -8.33 5.70 -14.59
C THR A 212 -7.84 6.83 -13.70
N ARG A 213 -8.42 8.02 -13.88
CA ARG A 213 -8.04 9.22 -13.13
C ARG A 213 -9.27 9.96 -12.63
N VAL A 214 -9.22 10.41 -11.39
CA VAL A 214 -10.22 11.32 -10.83
C VAL A 214 -10.00 12.70 -11.44
N GLN A 215 -11.02 13.25 -12.07
CA GLN A 215 -10.98 14.61 -12.61
C GLN A 215 -11.68 15.60 -11.68
N LEU A 216 -12.76 15.16 -11.04
CA LEU A 216 -13.48 15.86 -9.96
C LEU A 216 -13.91 14.82 -8.92
N PRO A 217 -14.27 15.20 -7.67
CA PRO A 217 -14.61 14.25 -6.61
C PRO A 217 -15.67 13.21 -6.98
N ASP A 218 -16.56 13.54 -7.91
CA ASP A 218 -17.64 12.69 -8.42
C ASP A 218 -17.39 12.20 -9.85
N THR A 219 -16.28 12.58 -10.48
CA THR A 219 -16.04 12.38 -11.90
C THR A 219 -14.73 11.66 -12.16
N VAL A 220 -14.84 10.53 -12.87
CA VAL A 220 -13.72 9.69 -13.25
C VAL A 220 -13.58 9.69 -14.77
N ARG A 221 -12.37 10.02 -15.23
CA ARG A 221 -11.98 9.82 -16.62
C ARG A 221 -11.25 8.50 -16.77
N ILE A 222 -11.63 7.75 -17.78
CA ILE A 222 -11.16 6.41 -18.08
C ILE A 222 -10.51 6.44 -19.45
N GLU A 223 -9.27 6.03 -19.51
CA GLU A 223 -8.58 5.75 -20.77
C GLU A 223 -8.82 4.26 -21.04
N ALA A 224 -9.48 3.95 -22.15
CA ALA A 224 -9.93 2.61 -22.47
C ALA A 224 -9.76 2.32 -23.97
N ASP A 225 -9.37 1.10 -24.30
CA ASP A 225 -9.34 0.62 -25.69
C ASP A 225 -10.64 -0.13 -26.01
N CYS A 226 -11.42 0.37 -26.97
CA CYS A 226 -12.77 -0.12 -27.24
C CYS A 226 -12.88 -0.76 -28.62
N THR A 227 -13.46 -1.95 -28.67
CA THR A 227 -13.81 -2.66 -29.91
C THR A 227 -15.33 -2.76 -30.08
N LEU A 228 -15.80 -2.77 -31.33
CA LEU A 228 -17.21 -3.01 -31.64
C LEU A 228 -17.60 -4.42 -31.24
N GLN A 229 -18.77 -4.55 -30.63
CA GLN A 229 -19.38 -5.84 -30.35
C GLN A 229 -20.13 -6.32 -31.60
N SER A 230 -19.76 -7.47 -32.15
CA SER A 230 -20.51 -8.09 -33.26
C SER A 230 -21.90 -8.48 -32.77
N THR A 231 -22.95 -7.79 -33.23
CA THR A 231 -24.34 -8.14 -32.91
C THR A 231 -24.78 -9.40 -33.67
N PRO A 232 -25.31 -10.43 -32.99
CA PRO A 232 -26.02 -11.52 -33.66
C PRO A 232 -27.49 -11.09 -33.88
N GLY A 233 -27.81 -10.56 -35.06
CA GLY A 233 -29.21 -10.37 -35.47
C GLY A 233 -29.43 -9.28 -36.54
N PRO A 234 -30.35 -9.48 -37.50
CA PRO A 234 -30.61 -8.56 -38.62
C PRO A 234 -31.32 -7.25 -38.24
N ASP A 235 -31.88 -7.12 -37.04
CA ASP A 235 -32.62 -5.93 -36.58
C ASP A 235 -31.86 -5.07 -35.56
N ALA A 236 -30.53 -5.24 -35.45
CA ALA A 236 -29.73 -4.38 -34.60
C ALA A 236 -29.70 -2.95 -35.18
N ILE A 237 -30.41 -2.02 -34.55
CA ILE A 237 -30.30 -0.60 -34.85
C ILE A 237 -28.86 -0.19 -34.58
N SER A 238 -28.07 -0.08 -35.66
CA SER A 238 -26.75 0.52 -35.63
C SER A 238 -26.91 2.02 -35.40
N VAL A 239 -26.99 2.44 -34.14
CA VAL A 239 -26.79 3.83 -33.77
C VAL A 239 -25.29 4.07 -33.65
N GLN A 240 -24.54 3.98 -34.77
CA GLN A 240 -23.32 4.76 -35.05
C GLN A 240 -22.55 4.24 -36.26
N ASN A 241 -22.06 5.19 -37.05
CA ASN A 241 -21.28 4.98 -38.26
C ASN A 241 -19.91 4.31 -37.94
N PRO A 242 -19.55 3.18 -38.58
CA PRO A 242 -18.27 2.49 -38.38
C PRO A 242 -17.00 3.32 -38.64
N ASP A 243 -17.07 4.48 -39.29
CA ASP A 243 -15.91 5.35 -39.51
C ASP A 243 -15.40 6.11 -38.25
N THR A 244 -16.03 5.92 -37.09
CA THR A 244 -15.67 6.58 -35.80
C THR A 244 -14.85 5.72 -34.84
N ILE A 245 -14.28 4.61 -35.31
CA ILE A 245 -13.54 3.62 -34.49
C ILE A 245 -12.32 4.23 -33.76
N GLN A 246 -11.76 5.33 -34.25
CA GLN A 246 -10.57 5.96 -33.67
C GLN A 246 -10.87 6.73 -32.36
N ASP A 247 -12.13 7.09 -32.11
CA ASP A 247 -12.54 8.09 -31.12
C ASP A 247 -12.98 7.53 -29.75
N ARG A 248 -12.87 6.21 -29.54
CA ARG A 248 -13.39 5.55 -28.33
C ARG A 248 -12.37 5.39 -27.20
N LYS A 249 -11.26 6.12 -27.26
CA LYS A 249 -10.14 5.95 -26.32
C LYS A 249 -10.38 6.52 -24.92
N ASN A 250 -11.44 7.30 -24.75
CA ASN A 250 -11.70 8.02 -23.51
C ASN A 250 -13.20 7.97 -23.14
N LEU A 251 -13.50 7.44 -21.96
CA LEU A 251 -14.82 7.47 -21.34
C LEU A 251 -14.78 8.37 -20.11
N MET A 252 -15.91 8.95 -19.74
CA MET A 252 -16.05 9.67 -18.47
C MET A 252 -17.31 9.24 -17.76
N PHE A 253 -17.17 8.92 -16.48
CA PHE A 253 -18.30 8.70 -15.60
C PHE A 253 -18.40 9.85 -14.61
N LYS A 254 -19.60 10.38 -14.43
CA LYS A 254 -19.95 11.20 -13.27
C LYS A 254 -20.92 10.41 -12.41
N LYS A 255 -20.50 10.13 -11.18
CA LYS A 255 -21.34 9.55 -10.14
C LYS A 255 -22.32 10.63 -9.68
N ILE A 256 -23.61 10.31 -9.74
CA ILE A 256 -24.67 11.16 -9.15
C ILE A 256 -24.97 10.68 -7.73
N ASP A 257 -25.07 9.36 -7.57
CA ASP A 257 -25.20 8.66 -6.30
C ASP A 257 -24.63 7.23 -6.44
N ASP A 258 -24.74 6.38 -5.41
CA ASP A 258 -24.20 5.01 -5.43
C ASP A 258 -24.86 4.07 -6.45
N LYS A 259 -26.00 4.45 -7.01
CA LYS A 259 -26.78 3.69 -7.99
C LYS A 259 -26.90 4.41 -9.33
N THR A 260 -26.61 5.70 -9.43
CA THR A 260 -26.87 6.49 -10.62
C THR A 260 -25.60 7.15 -11.12
N VAL A 261 -25.34 7.01 -12.42
CA VAL A 261 -24.15 7.55 -13.08
C VAL A 261 -24.52 8.19 -14.41
N ILE A 262 -23.68 9.10 -14.88
CA ILE A 262 -23.75 9.61 -16.26
C ILE A 262 -22.47 9.17 -16.98
N LEU A 263 -22.63 8.52 -18.12
CA LEU A 263 -21.55 8.08 -19.00
C LEU A 263 -21.44 9.00 -20.21
N TRP A 264 -20.28 9.62 -20.41
CA TRP A 264 -19.91 10.29 -21.66
C TRP A 264 -18.85 9.50 -22.42
N ILE A 265 -18.95 9.54 -23.73
CA ILE A 265 -17.87 9.17 -24.64
C ILE A 265 -17.16 10.48 -25.02
N ILE A 266 -15.83 10.49 -24.92
CA ILE A 266 -15.02 11.67 -25.26
C ILE A 266 -14.38 11.41 -26.62
N ASN A 267 -14.75 12.22 -27.61
CA ASN A 267 -14.18 12.23 -28.94
C ASN A 267 -13.24 13.44 -29.09
N ASN A 268 -11.96 13.21 -29.39
CA ASN A 268 -10.96 14.27 -29.63
C ASN A 268 -10.93 15.36 -28.54
N GLY A 269 -11.16 14.97 -27.28
CA GLY A 269 -11.19 15.88 -26.13
C GLY A 269 -12.54 16.57 -25.87
N HIS A 270 -13.55 16.35 -26.73
CA HIS A 270 -14.90 16.89 -26.60
C HIS A 270 -15.92 15.81 -26.21
N PHE A 271 -16.93 16.19 -25.44
CA PHE A 271 -18.03 15.29 -25.06
C PHE A 271 -18.96 15.03 -26.27
N THR A 272 -19.31 13.77 -26.50
CA THR A 272 -20.34 13.42 -27.49
C THR A 272 -21.73 13.53 -26.85
N GLY A 273 -22.38 14.69 -26.99
CA GLY A 273 -23.74 14.94 -26.49
C GLY A 273 -23.85 15.06 -24.97
N ASP A 274 -25.08 14.97 -24.45
CA ASP A 274 -25.42 15.28 -23.05
C ASP A 274 -25.03 14.20 -22.03
N GLY A 275 -24.51 13.06 -22.51
CA GLY A 275 -24.17 11.90 -21.69
C GLY A 275 -25.38 11.01 -21.37
N ARG A 276 -25.11 9.72 -21.21
CA ARG A 276 -26.13 8.71 -20.95
C ARG A 276 -26.31 8.52 -19.45
N LYS A 277 -27.47 8.89 -18.92
CA LYS A 277 -27.84 8.59 -17.52
C LYS A 277 -28.17 7.10 -17.38
N LEU A 278 -27.51 6.46 -16.42
CA LEU A 278 -27.60 5.02 -16.16
C LEU A 278 -27.90 4.79 -14.68
N SER A 279 -28.71 3.78 -14.40
CA SER A 279 -29.10 3.36 -13.06
C SER A 279 -28.70 1.90 -12.82
N TYR A 280 -28.24 1.62 -11.61
CA TYR A 280 -27.77 0.32 -11.16
C TYR A 280 -28.95 -0.64 -11.08
N CYS A 281 -28.85 -1.76 -11.79
CA CYS A 281 -29.88 -2.79 -11.80
C CYS A 281 -30.03 -3.45 -10.43
N SER A 282 -31.20 -4.04 -10.19
CA SER A 282 -31.56 -4.67 -8.91
C SER A 282 -30.56 -5.76 -8.46
N ASP A 283 -30.45 -6.00 -7.14
CA ASP A 283 -29.53 -7.00 -6.58
C ASP A 283 -29.79 -8.43 -7.09
N GLN A 284 -31.01 -8.72 -7.54
CA GLN A 284 -31.33 -9.99 -8.21
C GLN A 284 -30.61 -10.08 -9.56
N VAL A 285 -30.65 -9.03 -10.38
CA VAL A 285 -29.96 -8.95 -11.67
C VAL A 285 -28.44 -9.01 -11.48
N GLN A 286 -27.90 -8.31 -10.47
CA GLN A 286 -26.47 -8.38 -10.17
C GLN A 286 -26.02 -9.80 -9.81
N ARG A 287 -26.80 -10.52 -8.99
CA ARG A 287 -26.52 -11.92 -8.63
C ARG A 287 -26.61 -12.85 -9.85
N ALA A 288 -27.60 -12.65 -10.70
CA ALA A 288 -27.75 -13.43 -11.94
C ALA A 288 -26.54 -13.24 -12.87
N TYR A 289 -26.10 -11.99 -13.07
CA TYR A 289 -24.91 -11.67 -13.87
C TYR A 289 -23.63 -12.29 -13.28
N ALA A 290 -23.44 -12.17 -11.97
CA ALA A 290 -22.30 -12.77 -11.28
C ALA A 290 -22.27 -14.30 -11.42
N GLY A 291 -23.45 -14.94 -11.39
CA GLY A 291 -23.61 -16.38 -11.66
C GLY A 291 -23.17 -16.77 -13.08
N GLN A 292 -23.64 -16.03 -14.11
CA GLN A 292 -23.25 -16.28 -15.50
C GLN A 292 -21.75 -16.12 -15.76
N ARG A 293 -21.08 -15.13 -15.14
CA ARG A 293 -19.61 -14.99 -15.27
C ARG A 293 -18.84 -16.16 -14.67
N ARG A 294 -19.36 -16.78 -13.60
CA ARG A 294 -18.72 -17.92 -12.95
C ARG A 294 -18.84 -19.19 -13.81
N THR A 295 -20.00 -19.44 -14.40
CA THR A 295 -20.23 -20.60 -15.27
C THR A 295 -19.53 -20.44 -16.62
N GLY A 296 -19.52 -19.25 -17.23
CA GLY A 296 -18.81 -18.99 -18.49
C GLY A 296 -17.28 -19.06 -18.39
N LYS A 297 -16.70 -18.96 -17.18
CA LYS A 297 -15.29 -19.24 -16.93
C LYS A 297 -14.98 -20.74 -16.82
N GLN A 298 -15.95 -21.58 -16.44
CA GLN A 298 -15.75 -23.04 -16.32
C GLN A 298 -15.82 -23.76 -17.66
N THR A 299 -16.43 -23.17 -18.69
CA THR A 299 -16.54 -23.75 -20.04
C THR A 299 -15.35 -23.47 -20.96
N LYS A 300 -14.28 -22.83 -20.46
CA LYS A 300 -12.99 -22.71 -21.17
C LYS A 300 -11.94 -23.54 -20.44
N ASN A 301 -12.05 -24.86 -20.56
CA ASN A 301 -10.95 -25.82 -20.37
C ASN A 301 -10.81 -26.61 -21.66
#